data_AF-A0A026W1L6-F1
#
_entry.id   AF-A0A026W1L6-F1
#
_cell.length_a   1.000
_cell.length_b   1.000
_cell.length_c   1.000
_cell.angle_alpha   90.00
_cell.angle_beta   90.00
_cell.angle_gamma   90.00
#
_symmetry.space_group_name_H-M   'P 1'
#
loop_
_entity.id
_entity.type
_entity.pdbx_description
1 polymer ?
#
loop_
_entity_poly.entity_id
_entity_poly.type
_entity_poly.pdbx_seq_one_letter_code
_entity_poly.pdbx_strand_id
1 'polypeptide(L)' 'MPKVFSNEEYTDIHFVYGFCDGNARAAVREYQRRFPNRRVPDSSVFSNTHFLHYVPLLLISYFLSILVYNFVIKHF' A
#
# COMPACT_ATOMS: atom_id res chain seq x y z
N MET A 1 -12.07 4.76 -19.91
CA MET A 1 -11.72 3.50 -19.22
C MET A 1 -11.00 3.85 -17.94
N PRO A 2 -11.45 3.42 -16.74
CA PRO A 2 -10.64 3.58 -15.54
C PRO A 2 -9.31 2.87 -15.80
N LYS A 3 -8.19 3.58 -15.67
CA LYS A 3 -6.88 3.00 -15.95
C LYS A 3 -6.54 2.01 -14.82
N VAL A 4 -6.69 0.73 -15.11
CA VAL A 4 -6.35 -0.37 -14.20
C VAL A 4 -4.84 -0.54 -14.17
N PHE A 5 -4.26 -0.60 -12.97
CA PHE A 5 -2.84 -0.93 -12.75
C PHE A 5 -2.69 -2.44 -12.51
N SER A 6 -1.49 -2.97 -12.74
CA SER A 6 -1.20 -4.36 -12.38
C SER A 6 -1.12 -4.53 -10.85
N ASN A 7 -1.20 -5.78 -10.37
CA ASN A 7 -1.04 -6.05 -8.93
C ASN A 7 0.35 -5.65 -8.40
N GLU A 8 1.39 -5.80 -9.21
CA GLU A 8 2.74 -5.32 -8.87
C GLU A 8 2.75 -3.80 -8.74
N GLU A 9 2.16 -3.09 -9.69
CA GLU A 9 2.05 -1.63 -9.63
C GLU A 9 1.25 -1.16 -8.42
N TYR A 10 0.13 -1.82 -8.07
CA TYR A 10 -0.62 -1.49 -6.86
C TYR A 10 0.20 -1.69 -5.57
N THR A 11 1.05 -2.71 -5.54
CA THR A 11 1.94 -2.97 -4.41
C THR A 11 2.98 -1.85 -4.28
N ASP A 12 3.60 -1.45 -5.39
CA ASP A 12 4.56 -0.34 -5.44
C ASP A 12 3.91 1.01 -5.06
N ILE A 13 2.70 1.27 -5.56
CA ILE A 13 1.90 2.46 -5.24
C ILE A 13 1.63 2.54 -3.74
N HIS A 14 1.19 1.42 -3.13
CA HIS A 14 0.91 1.36 -1.70
C HIS A 14 2.18 1.56 -0.86
N PHE A 15 3.28 0.90 -1.24
CA PHE A 15 4.56 1.03 -0.57
C PHE A 15 5.07 2.47 -0.58
N VAL A 16 5.06 3.12 -1.75
CA VAL A 16 5.52 4.51 -1.89
C VAL A 16 4.60 5.48 -1.14
N TYR A 17 3.29 5.21 -1.09
CA TYR A 17 2.35 6.01 -0.31
C TYR A 17 2.65 5.94 1.19
N GLY A 18 2.84 4.73 1.73
CA GLY A 18 3.21 4.53 3.13
C GLY A 18 4.57 5.13 3.45
N PHE A 19 5.55 4.99 2.56
CA PHE A 19 6.89 5.59 2.69
C PHE A 19 6.84 7.13 2.77
N CYS A 20 5.85 7.76 2.14
CA CYS A 20 5.66 9.20 2.16
C CYS A 20 4.68 9.66 3.26
N ASP A 21 4.50 8.87 4.32
CA ASP A 21 3.60 9.14 5.45
C ASP A 21 2.15 9.47 5.01
N GLY A 22 1.67 8.81 3.95
CA GLY A 22 0.33 9.05 3.41
C GLY A 22 0.19 10.37 2.63
N ASN A 23 1.29 11.06 2.32
CA ASN A 23 1.26 12.25 1.47
C ASN A 23 1.23 11.86 -0.02
N ALA A 24 0.04 11.91 -0.62
CA ALA A 24 -0.17 11.51 -2.01
C ALA A 24 0.69 12.31 -3.02
N ARG A 25 0.91 13.61 -2.78
CA ARG A 25 1.71 14.45 -3.71
C ARG A 25 3.20 14.12 -3.62
N ALA A 26 3.69 13.84 -2.42
CA ALA A 26 5.05 13.35 -2.23
C ALA A 26 5.22 11.96 -2.85
N ALA A 27 4.23 11.08 -2.65
CA ALA A 27 4.22 9.73 -3.21
C ALA A 27 4.25 9.72 -4.74
N VAL A 28 3.53 10.61 -5.42
CA VAL A 28 3.59 10.75 -6.89
C VAL A 28 5.01 11.07 -7.36
N ARG A 29 5.66 12.06 -6.74
CA ARG A 29 7.05 12.45 -7.10
C ARG A 29 8.03 11.33 -6.83
N GLU A 30 7.88 10.67 -5.69
CA GLU A 30 8.75 9.56 -5.29
C GLU A 30 8.55 8.33 -6.18
N TYR A 31 7.32 8.04 -6.59
CA TYR A 31 7.01 6.96 -7.52
C TYR A 31 7.64 7.22 -8.89
N GLN A 32 7.51 8.44 -9.41
CA GLN A 32 8.16 8.83 -10.67
C GLN A 32 9.68 8.76 -10.58
N ARG A 33 10.27 9.14 -9.44
CA ARG A 33 11.72 9.06 -9.21
C ARG A 33 12.22 7.62 -9.20
N ARG A 34 11.47 6.70 -8.58
CA ARG A 34 11.82 5.27 -8.48
C ARG A 34 11.58 4.50 -9.78
N PHE A 35 10.54 4.88 -10.52
CA PHE A 35 10.12 4.21 -11.74
C PHE A 35 10.00 5.18 -12.91
N PRO A 36 11.12 5.75 -13.40
CA PRO A 36 11.10 6.82 -14.41
C PRO A 36 10.49 6.38 -15.75
N ASN A 37 10.56 5.09 -16.07
CA ASN A 37 10.04 4.52 -17.32
C ASN A 37 8.59 4.00 -17.20
N ARG A 38 7.99 4.05 -16.00
CA ARG A 38 6.62 3.60 -15.79
C ARG A 38 5.66 4.78 -15.86
N ARG A 39 4.40 4.47 -16.13
CA ARG A 39 3.34 5.47 -16.05
C ARG A 39 3.18 5.94 -14.61
N VAL A 40 3.13 7.27 -14.44
CA VAL A 40 2.88 7.88 -13.14
C VAL A 40 1.37 7.82 -12.81
N PRO A 41 0.99 7.26 -11.64
CA PRO A 41 -0.39 7.29 -11.15
C PRO A 41 -0.78 8.70 -10.69
N ASP A 42 -2.07 9.01 -10.76
CA ASP A 42 -2.59 10.22 -10.14
C ASP A 42 -2.52 10.10 -8.61
N SER A 43 -2.34 11.22 -7.91
CA SER A 43 -2.39 11.31 -6.45
C SER A 43 -3.63 10.62 -5.84
N SER A 44 -4.78 10.71 -6.50
CA SER A 44 -6.03 10.05 -6.08
C SER A 44 -5.94 8.53 -6.09
N VAL A 45 -5.11 7.94 -6.96
CA VAL A 45 -4.90 6.48 -7.02
C VAL A 45 -4.19 6.01 -5.76
N PHE A 46 -3.18 6.75 -5.27
CA PHE A 46 -2.46 6.38 -4.05
C PHE A 46 -3.40 6.30 -2.84
N SER A 47 -4.24 7.32 -2.65
CA SER A 47 -5.24 7.33 -1.58
C SER A 47 -6.28 6.22 -1.77
N ASN A 48 -6.84 6.07 -2.97
CA ASN A 48 -7.87 5.07 -3.23
C ASN A 48 -7.35 3.63 -3.09
N THR A 49 -6.14 3.32 -3.56
CA THR A 49 -5.52 1.99 -3.38
C THR A 49 -5.36 1.65 -1.90
N HIS A 50 -4.98 2.63 -1.08
CA HIS A 50 -4.88 2.44 0.37
C HIS A 50 -6.26 2.09 0.97
N PHE A 51 -7.31 2.88 0.68
CA PHE A 51 -8.65 2.67 1.23
C PHE A 51 -9.36 1.42 0.71
N LEU A 52 -9.31 1.15 -0.61
CA LEU A 52 -10.05 0.03 -1.22
C LEU A 52 -9.41 -1.33 -0.99
N HIS A 53 -8.09 -1.44 -1.12
CA HIS A 53 -7.44 -2.73 -1.26
C HIS A 53 -6.66 -3.15 -0.02
N TYR A 54 -6.01 -2.22 0.68
CA TYR A 54 -5.03 -2.58 1.69
C TYR A 54 -5.45 -2.32 3.14
N VAL A 55 -6.36 -1.39 3.46
CA VAL A 55 -6.94 -1.31 4.82
C VAL A 55 -7.52 -2.66 5.27
N PRO A 56 -8.26 -3.42 4.42
CA PRO A 56 -8.72 -4.75 4.81
C PRO A 56 -7.58 -5.76 5.00
N LEU A 57 -6.58 -5.77 4.11
CA LEU A 57 -5.44 -6.71 4.19
C LEU A 57 -4.50 -6.40 5.36
N LEU A 58 -4.27 -5.12 5.67
CA LEU A 58 -3.51 -4.68 6.84
C LEU A 58 -4.25 -5.05 8.12
N LEU A 59 -5.56 -4.86 8.18
CA LEU A 59 -6.37 -5.36 9.29
C LEU A 59 -6.25 -6.88 9.43
N ILE A 60 -6.35 -7.63 8.33
CA ILE A 60 -6.17 -9.10 8.35
C ILE A 60 -4.77 -9.47 8.84
N SER A 61 -3.72 -8.82 8.35
CA SER A 61 -2.33 -9.08 8.78
C SER A 61 -2.08 -8.70 10.24
N TYR A 62 -2.69 -7.61 10.71
CA TYR A 62 -2.62 -7.15 12.08
C TYR A 62 -3.37 -8.11 13.02
N PHE A 63 -4.58 -8.52 12.65
CA PHE A 63 -5.33 -9.56 13.36
C PHE A 63 -4.57 -10.89 13.38
N LEU A 64 -3.95 -11.28 12.27
CA LEU A 64 -3.12 -12.49 12.20
C LEU A 64 -1.90 -12.35 13.10
N SER A 65 -1.25 -11.19 13.15
CA SER A 65 -0.11 -10.94 14.04
C SER A 65 -0.51 -10.98 15.52
N ILE A 66 -1.67 -10.42 15.89
CA ILE A 66 -2.23 -10.50 17.24
C ILE A 66 -2.54 -11.95 17.59
N LEU A 67 -3.16 -12.70 16.67
CA LEU A 67 -3.53 -14.10 16.88
C LEU A 67 -2.27 -14.97 17.07
N VAL A 68 -1.26 -14.78 16.21
CA VAL A 68 0.05 -15.44 16.34
C VAL A 68 0.74 -15.05 17.64
N TYR A 69 0.78 -13.77 18.00
CA TYR A 69 1.38 -13.30 19.24
C TYR A 69 0.69 -13.89 20.48
N ASN A 70 -0.65 -13.87 20.51
CA ASN A 70 -1.42 -14.45 21.60
C ASN A 70 -1.24 -15.97 21.67
N PHE A 71 -1.17 -16.67 20.53
CA PHE A 71 -0.92 -18.09 20.51
C PHE A 71 0.49 -18.42 21.04
N VAL A 72 1.51 -17.70 20.59
CA VAL A 72 2.91 -17.92 21.02
C VAL A 72 3.09 -17.60 22.51
N ILE A 73 2.52 -16.51 23.03
CA ILE A 73 2.66 -16.12 24.44
C ILE A 73 1.81 -16.97 25.39
N LYS A 74 0.66 -17.51 24.96
CA LYS A 74 -0.18 -18.36 25.82
C LYS A 74 0.22 -19.82 25.81
N HIS A 75 0.95 -20.29 24.79
CA HIS A 75 1.36 -21.69 24.66
C HIS A 75 2.84 -21.93 24.99
N PHE A 76 3.56 -20.92 25.47
CA PHE A 76 4.87 -21.02 26.13
C PHE A 76 4.79 -20.40 27.52
#